data_AF-A0AAV9QGG7-F1
#
_entry.id   AF-A0AAV9QGG7-F1
#
_cell.length_a   1.000
_cell.length_b   1.000
_cell.length_c   1.000
_cell.angle_alpha   90.00
_cell.angle_beta   90.00
_cell.angle_gamma   90.00
#
_symmetry.space_group_name_H-M   'P 1'
#
loop_
_entity.id
_entity.type
_entity.pdbx_description
1 polymer ?
#
loop_
_entity_poly.entity_id
_entity_poly.type
_entity_poly.pdbx_seq_one_letter_code
_entity_poly.pdbx_strand_id
1 'polypeptide(L)'
;MATALILGCTGLVGSHILSTLRTSGAPQFSSIDIIARRSPPSAPDAAVPVEEFVEKDTSKWVPHVSSLSPAPSVLFCALATTRAAAGSFENQYKLEHDLNIELAKAAKQAGTKTYVLISAAGADSNSFFAYPRMKAELEAHVKEIGFDHTIIVRPGLIVGSRQESRPGEAAFRFIAGAMGNVHRSLKDSWAQDADTIAKAAISAATKVEKGEVKDRVWVVAQKDIIRLGATEWKA
;
A
#
# COMPACT_ATOMS: atom_id res chain seq x y z
N MET A 1 -13.70 -9.35 14.16
CA MET A 1 -12.97 -9.49 12.88
C MET A 1 -12.63 -8.09 12.39
N ALA A 2 -11.48 -7.93 11.75
CA ALA A 2 -11.02 -6.65 11.23
C ALA A 2 -11.78 -6.28 9.95
N THR A 3 -11.83 -4.99 9.62
CA THR A 3 -12.39 -4.48 8.36
C THR A 3 -11.34 -3.63 7.68
N ALA A 4 -11.23 -3.73 6.36
CA ALA A 4 -10.17 -3.10 5.59
C ALA A 4 -10.71 -2.02 4.66
N LEU A 5 -10.06 -0.86 4.61
CA LEU A 5 -10.15 0.08 3.50
C LEU A 5 -8.88 0.01 2.68
N ILE A 6 -9.00 -0.10 1.35
CA ILE A 6 -7.85 -0.14 0.45
C ILE A 6 -7.91 1.05 -0.51
N LEU A 7 -6.85 1.86 -0.49
CA LEU A 7 -6.58 2.89 -1.48
C LEU A 7 -5.48 2.42 -2.43
N GLY A 8 -5.70 2.57 -3.73
CA GLY A 8 -4.71 2.17 -4.75
C GLY A 8 -4.77 0.68 -5.11
N CYS A 9 -5.92 0.03 -4.96
CA CYS A 9 -6.13 -1.39 -5.26
C CYS A 9 -5.97 -1.79 -6.74
N THR A 10 -5.89 -0.81 -7.66
CA THR A 10 -5.58 -1.05 -9.08
C THR A 10 -4.08 -0.93 -9.40
N GLY A 11 -3.27 -0.52 -8.42
CA GLY A 11 -1.81 -0.51 -8.52
C GLY A 11 -1.21 -1.88 -8.19
N LEU A 12 0.06 -2.08 -8.53
CA LEU A 12 0.73 -3.39 -8.44
C LEU A 12 0.65 -4.02 -7.03
N VAL A 13 1.05 -3.32 -5.98
CA VAL A 13 0.96 -3.87 -4.61
C VAL A 13 -0.49 -3.92 -4.13
N GLY A 14 -1.25 -2.85 -4.37
CA GLY A 14 -2.65 -2.76 -3.93
C GLY A 14 -3.55 -3.85 -4.51
N SER A 15 -3.31 -4.29 -5.75
CA SER A 15 -4.07 -5.39 -6.35
C SER A 15 -3.78 -6.73 -5.68
N HIS A 16 -2.53 -6.96 -5.25
CA HIS A 16 -2.20 -8.12 -4.45
C HIS A 16 -2.82 -8.03 -3.05
N ILE A 17 -2.81 -6.86 -2.38
CA ILE A 17 -3.50 -6.69 -1.09
C ILE A 17 -4.98 -7.04 -1.23
N LEU A 18 -5.66 -6.48 -2.24
CA LEU A 18 -7.07 -6.75 -2.50
C LEU A 18 -7.31 -8.23 -2.80
N SER A 19 -6.50 -8.86 -3.65
CA SER A 19 -6.65 -10.28 -4.00
C SER A 19 -6.43 -11.19 -2.79
N THR A 20 -5.41 -10.92 -1.97
CA THR A 20 -5.12 -11.71 -0.77
C THR A 20 -6.22 -11.56 0.28
N LEU A 21 -6.75 -10.35 0.49
CA LEU A 21 -7.86 -10.12 1.43
C LEU A 21 -9.20 -10.70 0.92
N ARG A 22 -9.46 -10.63 -0.40
CA ARG A 22 -10.69 -11.17 -1.01
C ARG A 22 -10.80 -12.69 -0.92
N THR A 23 -9.66 -13.37 -0.88
CA THR A 23 -9.57 -14.82 -0.76
C THR A 23 -9.45 -15.24 0.70
N SER A 24 -9.57 -16.53 1.00
CA SER A 24 -9.40 -17.05 2.36
C SER A 24 -7.99 -16.90 2.94
N GLY A 25 -7.07 -16.19 2.27
CA GLY A 25 -5.70 -15.97 2.75
C GLY A 25 -5.58 -14.96 3.89
N ALA A 26 -6.69 -14.34 4.31
CA ALA A 26 -6.72 -13.44 5.47
C ALA A 26 -8.06 -13.53 6.23
N PRO A 27 -8.40 -14.69 6.82
CA PRO A 27 -9.72 -14.96 7.41
C PRO A 27 -10.08 -14.05 8.60
N GLN A 28 -9.11 -13.30 9.13
CA GLN A 28 -9.31 -12.28 10.16
C GLN A 28 -10.06 -11.04 9.66
N PHE A 29 -10.13 -10.81 8.34
CA PHE A 29 -10.86 -9.68 7.74
C PHE A 29 -12.25 -10.11 7.29
N SER A 30 -13.29 -9.38 7.72
CA SER A 30 -14.69 -9.72 7.45
C SER A 30 -15.35 -8.88 6.35
N SER A 31 -14.78 -7.74 5.98
CA SER A 31 -15.25 -6.92 4.87
C SER A 31 -14.13 -6.03 4.34
N ILE A 32 -14.26 -5.61 3.09
CA ILE A 32 -13.32 -4.76 2.38
C ILE A 32 -14.08 -3.61 1.72
N ASP A 33 -13.69 -2.38 2.04
CA ASP A 33 -14.04 -1.19 1.28
C ASP A 33 -12.89 -0.84 0.34
N ILE A 34 -13.19 -0.48 -0.90
CA ILE A 34 -12.19 0.05 -1.83
C ILE A 34 -12.60 1.42 -2.35
N ILE A 35 -11.61 2.31 -2.46
CA ILE A 35 -11.76 3.58 -3.16
C ILE A 35 -10.76 3.61 -4.31
N ALA A 36 -11.26 3.75 -5.53
CA ALA A 36 -10.45 3.69 -6.73
C ALA A 36 -10.99 4.59 -7.83
N ARG A 37 -10.11 4.98 -8.78
CA ARG A 37 -10.51 5.76 -9.96
C ARG A 37 -11.19 4.92 -11.05
N ARG A 38 -11.02 3.60 -10.97
CA ARG A 38 -11.49 2.59 -11.92
C ARG A 38 -11.72 1.30 -11.14
N SER A 39 -12.69 0.50 -11.57
CA SER A 39 -12.95 -0.81 -10.96
C SER A 39 -11.70 -1.71 -11.04
N PRO A 40 -11.37 -2.47 -9.99
CA PRO A 40 -10.38 -3.52 -10.08
C PRO A 40 -10.87 -4.63 -11.02
N PRO A 41 -9.97 -5.50 -11.53
CA PRO A 41 -10.37 -6.69 -12.26
C PRO A 41 -11.35 -7.54 -11.42
N SER A 42 -12.38 -8.06 -12.09
CA SER A 42 -13.32 -8.99 -11.45
C SER A 42 -12.58 -10.26 -11.02
N ALA A 43 -12.91 -10.75 -9.82
CA ALA A 43 -12.39 -12.01 -9.30
C ALA A 43 -13.59 -12.92 -9.01
N PRO A 44 -13.65 -14.13 -9.59
CA PRO A 44 -14.66 -15.11 -9.21
C PRO A 44 -14.45 -15.55 -7.75
N ASP A 45 -15.55 -15.75 -7.03
CA ASP A 45 -15.60 -16.33 -5.68
C ASP A 45 -14.82 -15.57 -4.59
N ALA A 46 -15.26 -14.34 -4.28
CA ALA A 46 -14.75 -13.62 -3.11
C ALA A 46 -15.28 -14.25 -1.81
N ALA A 47 -14.38 -14.74 -0.96
CA ALA A 47 -14.71 -15.24 0.38
C ALA A 47 -15.07 -14.10 1.34
N VAL A 48 -14.57 -12.89 1.07
CA VAL A 48 -14.82 -11.68 1.85
C VAL A 48 -15.57 -10.65 0.99
N PRO A 49 -16.70 -10.09 1.46
CA PRO A 49 -17.47 -9.11 0.70
C PRO A 49 -16.66 -7.84 0.45
N VAL A 50 -16.80 -7.28 -0.76
CA VAL A 50 -16.11 -6.05 -1.16
C VAL A 50 -17.08 -5.00 -1.66
N GLU A 51 -17.10 -3.86 -0.99
CA GLU A 51 -17.83 -2.66 -1.39
C GLU A 51 -16.91 -1.74 -2.20
N GLU A 52 -17.37 -1.32 -3.38
CA GLU A 52 -16.57 -0.52 -4.31
C GLU A 52 -17.08 0.92 -4.45
N PHE A 53 -16.24 1.89 -4.09
CA PHE A 53 -16.44 3.30 -4.43
C PHE A 53 -15.52 3.69 -5.59
N VAL A 54 -16.06 3.64 -6.80
CA VAL A 54 -15.34 3.94 -8.05
C VAL A 54 -15.63 5.37 -8.49
N GLU A 55 -14.69 6.28 -8.25
CA GLU A 55 -14.82 7.70 -8.55
C GLU A 55 -13.50 8.28 -9.06
N LYS A 56 -13.55 8.90 -10.25
CA LYS A 56 -12.38 9.50 -10.90
C LYS A 56 -11.97 10.82 -10.24
N ASP A 57 -12.95 11.58 -9.75
CA ASP A 57 -12.74 12.83 -9.05
C ASP A 57 -12.29 12.56 -7.60
N THR A 58 -10.98 12.70 -7.36
CA THR A 58 -10.38 12.44 -6.05
C THR A 58 -10.88 13.40 -4.96
N SER A 59 -11.46 14.55 -5.31
CA SER A 59 -12.01 15.48 -4.32
C SER A 59 -13.17 14.88 -3.52
N LYS A 60 -13.86 13.87 -4.08
CA LYS A 60 -14.96 13.16 -3.39
C LYS A 60 -14.50 12.05 -2.45
N TRP A 61 -13.22 11.68 -2.51
CA TRP A 61 -12.71 10.53 -1.74
C TRP A 61 -12.66 10.83 -0.24
N VAL A 62 -12.19 12.02 0.14
CA VAL A 62 -12.13 12.45 1.56
C VAL A 62 -13.53 12.47 2.19
N PRO A 63 -14.56 13.13 1.59
CA PRO A 63 -15.93 13.03 2.09
C PRO A 63 -16.44 11.59 2.22
N HIS A 64 -16.13 10.74 1.24
CA HIS A 64 -16.56 9.34 1.28
C HIS A 64 -15.90 8.57 2.44
N VAL A 65 -14.58 8.70 2.63
CA VAL A 65 -13.86 8.10 3.79
C VAL A 65 -14.49 8.55 5.11
N SER A 66 -14.78 9.85 5.25
CA SER A 66 -15.41 10.38 6.46
C SER A 66 -16.84 9.87 6.69
N SER A 67 -17.51 9.40 5.65
CA SER A 67 -18.89 8.87 5.72
C SER A 67 -18.97 7.38 6.03
N LEU A 68 -17.85 6.65 6.00
CA LEU A 68 -17.83 5.21 6.28
C LEU A 68 -18.22 4.95 7.73
N SER A 69 -19.32 4.21 7.93
CA SER A 69 -19.85 3.86 9.25
C SER A 69 -20.33 2.39 9.26
N PRO A 70 -19.74 1.52 10.09
CA PRO A 70 -18.62 1.80 10.98
C PRO A 70 -17.34 2.12 10.20
N ALA A 71 -16.42 2.88 10.80
CA ALA A 71 -15.12 3.11 10.19
C ALA A 71 -14.33 1.79 10.08
N PRO A 72 -13.61 1.57 8.97
CA PRO A 72 -12.72 0.42 8.80
C PRO A 72 -11.68 0.34 9.92
N SER A 73 -11.36 -0.85 10.42
CA SER A 73 -10.34 -0.96 11.49
C SER A 73 -8.91 -0.71 10.96
N VAL A 74 -8.66 -1.08 9.70
CA VAL A 74 -7.36 -0.93 9.01
C VAL A 74 -7.51 -0.19 7.68
N LEU A 75 -6.71 0.85 7.46
CA LEU A 75 -6.53 1.50 6.16
C LEU A 75 -5.20 1.07 5.52
N PHE A 76 -5.26 0.39 4.38
CA PHE A 76 -4.12 0.12 3.51
C PHE A 76 -4.02 1.19 2.41
N CYS A 77 -2.96 1.99 2.44
CA CYS A 77 -2.67 2.99 1.43
C CYS A 77 -1.52 2.55 0.52
N ALA A 78 -1.87 2.11 -0.68
CA ALA A 78 -0.95 1.76 -1.77
C ALA A 78 -1.04 2.76 -2.94
N LEU A 79 -1.43 4.02 -2.65
CA LEU A 79 -1.43 5.09 -3.64
C LEU A 79 0.00 5.42 -4.08
N ALA A 80 0.28 5.18 -5.35
CA ALA A 80 1.55 5.50 -5.98
C ALA A 80 1.32 5.84 -7.46
N THR A 81 2.11 6.77 -7.98
CA THR A 81 2.17 7.07 -9.40
C THR A 81 3.64 7.25 -9.80
N THR A 82 3.89 7.63 -11.05
CA THR A 82 5.21 8.07 -11.48
C THR A 82 5.08 9.49 -11.97
N ARG A 83 6.15 10.28 -11.91
CA ARG A 83 6.21 11.61 -12.52
C ARG A 83 5.69 11.60 -13.96
N ALA A 84 6.06 10.59 -14.74
CA ALA A 84 5.61 10.42 -16.12
C ALA A 84 4.09 10.20 -16.20
N ALA A 85 3.52 9.33 -15.37
CA ALA A 85 2.09 9.08 -15.35
C ALA A 85 1.25 10.22 -14.76
N ALA A 86 1.85 11.04 -13.88
CA ALA A 86 1.23 12.23 -13.31
C ALA A 86 1.41 13.48 -14.20
N GLY A 87 2.26 13.41 -15.22
CA GLY A 87 2.65 14.53 -16.09
C GLY A 87 3.69 15.48 -15.48
N SER A 88 3.75 15.61 -14.15
CA SER A 88 4.73 16.44 -13.45
C SER A 88 5.06 15.89 -12.06
N PHE A 89 6.15 16.38 -11.45
CA PHE A 89 6.47 16.01 -10.07
C PHE A 89 5.49 16.65 -9.08
N GLU A 90 5.02 17.87 -9.35
CA GLU A 90 4.00 18.54 -8.55
C GLU A 90 2.69 17.72 -8.50
N ASN A 91 2.23 17.20 -9.64
CA ASN A 91 1.06 16.34 -9.69
C ASN A 91 1.30 14.99 -8.99
N GLN A 92 2.52 14.44 -9.09
CA GLN A 92 2.88 13.25 -8.33
C GLN A 92 2.84 13.52 -6.83
N TYR A 93 3.35 14.67 -6.37
CA TYR A 93 3.34 15.08 -4.98
C TYR A 93 1.91 15.23 -4.46
N LYS A 94 1.05 15.98 -5.17
CA LYS A 94 -0.37 16.12 -4.83
C LYS A 94 -1.10 14.78 -4.65
N LEU A 95 -0.78 13.78 -5.48
CA LEU A 95 -1.44 12.47 -5.46
C LEU A 95 -0.85 11.50 -4.42
N GLU A 96 0.47 11.40 -4.30
CA GLU A 96 1.13 10.44 -3.40
C GLU A 96 1.32 10.97 -1.99
N HIS A 97 1.46 12.28 -1.84
CA HIS A 97 1.70 12.95 -0.57
C HIS A 97 0.42 13.61 -0.04
N ASP A 98 -0.08 14.66 -0.69
CA ASP A 98 -1.15 15.51 -0.13
C ASP A 98 -2.47 14.74 0.03
N LEU A 99 -2.97 14.16 -1.07
CA LEU A 99 -4.19 13.36 -1.06
C LEU A 99 -4.09 12.19 -0.07
N ASN A 100 -2.91 11.60 0.08
CA ASN A 100 -2.69 10.50 1.01
C ASN A 100 -2.85 10.97 2.47
N ILE A 101 -2.24 12.09 2.83
CA ILE A 101 -2.36 12.69 4.16
C ILE A 101 -3.81 13.08 4.45
N GLU A 102 -4.51 13.67 3.49
CA GLU A 102 -5.92 14.05 3.63
C GLU A 102 -6.81 12.83 3.90
N LEU A 103 -6.66 11.76 3.13
CA LEU A 103 -7.40 10.52 3.32
C LEU A 103 -7.07 9.83 4.63
N ALA A 104 -5.80 9.82 5.03
CA ALA A 104 -5.37 9.27 6.31
C ALA A 104 -5.96 10.07 7.48
N LYS A 105 -5.97 11.41 7.41
CA LYS A 105 -6.62 12.26 8.43
C LYS A 105 -8.12 11.97 8.52
N ALA A 106 -8.81 11.87 7.38
CA ALA A 106 -10.23 11.54 7.33
C ALA A 106 -10.52 10.17 7.96
N ALA A 107 -9.73 9.16 7.62
CA ALA A 107 -9.88 7.81 8.18
C ALA A 107 -9.64 7.79 9.70
N LYS A 108 -8.62 8.49 10.20
CA LYS A 108 -8.38 8.61 11.65
C LYS A 108 -9.54 9.29 12.35
N GLN A 109 -10.07 10.38 11.79
CA GLN A 109 -11.22 11.10 12.35
C GLN A 109 -12.48 10.25 12.37
N ALA A 110 -12.70 9.41 11.36
CA ALA A 110 -13.81 8.46 11.31
C ALA A 110 -13.68 7.33 12.35
N GLY A 111 -12.47 7.09 12.88
CA GLY A 111 -12.21 6.09 13.91
C GLY A 111 -11.37 4.89 13.45
N THR A 112 -10.76 4.96 12.27
CA THR A 112 -9.78 3.95 11.83
C THR A 112 -8.59 3.93 12.80
N LYS A 113 -8.18 2.73 13.23
CA LYS A 113 -7.17 2.55 14.28
C LYS A 113 -5.78 2.32 13.70
N THR A 114 -5.70 1.54 12.63
CA THR A 114 -4.43 1.11 12.02
C THR A 114 -4.30 1.69 10.62
N TYR A 115 -3.18 2.36 10.34
CA TYR A 115 -2.83 2.86 9.02
C TYR A 115 -1.60 2.14 8.50
N VAL A 116 -1.67 1.60 7.28
CA VAL A 116 -0.60 0.87 6.61
C VAL A 116 -0.20 1.62 5.34
N LEU A 117 0.97 2.23 5.33
CA LEU A 117 1.53 2.92 4.18
C LEU A 117 2.49 2.00 3.41
N ILE A 118 2.28 1.85 2.11
CA ILE A 118 3.29 1.30 1.19
C ILE A 118 4.21 2.44 0.73
N SER A 119 5.36 2.56 1.38
CA SER A 119 6.41 3.56 1.10
C SER A 119 7.51 2.98 0.21
N ALA A 120 8.77 3.33 0.46
CA ALA A 120 9.95 2.85 -0.26
C ALA A 120 11.18 2.81 0.67
N ALA A 121 12.07 1.85 0.44
CA ALA A 121 13.34 1.68 1.16
C ALA A 121 14.25 2.92 1.10
N GLY A 122 14.20 3.65 -0.01
CA GLY A 122 15.00 4.86 -0.22
C GLY A 122 14.39 6.13 0.37
N ALA A 123 13.32 6.06 1.17
CA ALA A 123 12.73 7.25 1.80
C ALA A 123 13.73 7.91 2.75
N ASP A 124 14.18 9.12 2.38
CA ASP A 124 15.25 9.85 3.07
C ASP A 124 15.04 11.37 2.91
N SER A 125 14.87 12.08 4.03
CA SER A 125 14.65 13.53 4.06
C SER A 125 15.89 14.32 3.62
N ASN A 126 17.07 13.72 3.69
CA ASN A 126 18.33 14.35 3.29
C ASN A 126 18.70 14.08 1.82
N SER A 127 17.91 13.27 1.11
CA SER A 127 18.22 12.88 -0.26
C SER A 127 18.18 14.07 -1.21
N PHE A 128 19.19 14.20 -2.09
CA PHE A 128 19.19 15.18 -3.19
C PHE A 128 18.11 14.93 -4.24
N PHE A 129 17.53 13.72 -4.27
CA PHE A 129 16.49 13.36 -5.22
C PHE A 129 15.08 13.60 -4.65
N ALA A 130 14.21 14.16 -5.48
CA ALA A 130 12.88 14.59 -5.06
C ALA A 130 11.96 13.44 -4.59
N TYR A 131 12.06 12.25 -5.21
CA TYR A 131 11.19 11.11 -4.86
C TYR A 131 11.49 10.51 -3.47
N PRO A 132 12.74 10.12 -3.13
CA PRO A 132 13.15 9.78 -1.76
C PRO A 132 12.70 10.78 -0.71
N ARG A 133 12.86 12.08 -1.00
CA ARG A 133 12.51 13.16 -0.09
C ARG A 133 11.00 13.24 0.15
N MET A 134 10.20 13.23 -0.92
CA MET A 134 8.73 13.20 -0.84
C MET A 134 8.23 11.98 -0.04
N LYS A 135 8.83 10.80 -0.22
CA LYS A 135 8.45 9.61 0.58
C LYS A 135 8.80 9.79 2.06
N ALA A 136 9.95 10.36 2.38
CA ALA A 136 10.31 10.68 3.77
C ALA A 136 9.38 11.74 4.40
N GLU A 137 9.01 12.79 3.66
CA GLU A 137 8.05 13.80 4.09
C GLU A 137 6.67 13.19 4.36
N LEU A 138 6.18 12.36 3.43
CA LEU A 138 4.92 11.62 3.62
C LEU A 138 4.98 10.76 4.89
N GLU A 139 6.06 10.00 5.08
CA GLU A 139 6.24 9.16 6.26
C GLU A 139 6.29 9.96 7.57
N ALA A 140 6.88 11.15 7.57
CA ALA A 140 6.87 12.04 8.73
C ALA A 140 5.45 12.49 9.05
N HIS A 141 4.74 13.03 8.06
CA HIS A 141 3.38 13.53 8.26
C HIS A 141 2.39 12.43 8.69
N VAL A 142 2.46 11.22 8.14
CA VAL A 142 1.52 10.15 8.56
C VAL A 142 1.77 9.67 9.98
N LYS A 143 3.00 9.72 10.49
CA LYS A 143 3.31 9.42 11.90
C LYS A 143 2.65 10.43 12.85
N GLU A 144 2.60 11.69 12.43
CA GLU A 144 2.02 12.80 13.20
C GLU A 144 0.50 12.74 13.28
N ILE A 145 -0.19 12.11 12.31
CA ILE A 145 -1.67 11.96 12.32
C ILE A 145 -2.17 11.27 13.59
N GLY A 146 -1.39 10.34 14.14
CA GLY A 146 -1.71 9.74 15.44
C GLY A 146 -2.73 8.61 15.41
N PHE A 147 -2.67 7.75 14.40
CA PHE A 147 -3.24 6.41 14.49
C PHE A 147 -2.72 5.66 15.72
N ASP A 148 -3.54 4.74 16.21
CA ASP A 148 -3.16 3.85 17.32
C ASP A 148 -1.93 3.04 16.87
N HIS A 149 -1.94 2.62 15.61
CA HIS A 149 -0.79 2.03 14.92
C HIS A 149 -0.61 2.59 13.52
N THR A 150 0.63 2.95 13.18
CA THR A 150 1.09 3.36 11.85
C THR A 150 2.17 2.39 11.40
N ILE A 151 1.86 1.58 10.39
CA ILE A 151 2.78 0.62 9.78
C ILE A 151 3.32 1.23 8.49
N ILE A 152 4.63 1.33 8.37
CA ILE A 152 5.29 1.86 7.18
C ILE A 152 6.08 0.75 6.53
N VAL A 153 5.57 0.24 5.42
CA VAL A 153 6.23 -0.82 4.64
C VAL A 153 7.19 -0.17 3.67
N ARG A 154 8.49 -0.48 3.80
CA ARG A 154 9.58 0.09 2.98
C ARG A 154 10.18 -0.96 2.05
N PRO A 155 9.49 -1.31 0.93
CA PRO A 155 10.05 -2.23 -0.05
C PRO A 155 11.24 -1.60 -0.79
N GLY A 156 12.16 -2.44 -1.23
CA GLY A 156 13.14 -2.11 -2.26
C GLY A 156 12.48 -2.00 -3.64
N LEU A 157 13.16 -2.47 -4.68
CA LEU A 157 12.58 -2.53 -6.02
C LEU A 157 11.38 -3.50 -6.05
N ILE A 158 10.23 -3.02 -6.49
CA ILE A 158 9.03 -3.86 -6.58
C ILE A 158 9.07 -4.63 -7.89
N VAL A 159 9.01 -5.96 -7.81
CA VAL A 159 8.98 -6.87 -8.97
C VAL A 159 7.58 -7.50 -9.09
N GLY A 160 7.11 -7.68 -10.32
CA GLY A 160 5.82 -8.30 -10.61
C GLY A 160 5.27 -7.89 -11.97
N SER A 161 4.51 -8.77 -12.61
CA SER A 161 3.82 -8.49 -13.86
C SER A 161 2.56 -7.64 -13.58
N ARG A 162 2.46 -6.47 -14.20
CA ARG A 162 1.20 -5.70 -14.25
C ARG A 162 0.41 -6.15 -15.47
N GLN A 163 -0.90 -6.41 -15.33
CA GLN A 163 -1.77 -6.73 -16.47
C GLN A 163 -2.08 -5.53 -17.38
N GLU A 164 -1.88 -4.29 -16.92
CA GLU A 164 -1.94 -3.12 -17.80
C GLU A 164 -0.54 -2.66 -18.21
N SER A 165 -0.19 -2.92 -19.47
CA SER A 165 0.87 -2.23 -20.21
C SER A 165 0.60 -0.73 -20.19
N ARG A 166 1.34 0.04 -19.38
CA ARG A 166 1.37 1.50 -19.54
C ARG A 166 2.44 1.91 -20.56
N PRO A 167 2.21 3.01 -21.30
CA PRO A 167 3.20 3.58 -22.21
C PRO A 167 4.35 4.12 -21.37
N GLY A 168 5.43 3.36 -21.32
CA GLY A 168 6.55 3.59 -20.41
C GLY A 168 7.70 2.65 -20.72
N GLU A 169 7.96 2.43 -22.02
CA GLU A 169 8.98 1.51 -22.49
C GLU A 169 10.36 1.77 -21.85
N ALA A 170 10.68 3.00 -21.42
CA ALA A 170 11.97 3.32 -20.83
C ALA A 170 12.16 2.80 -19.39
N ALA A 171 11.15 2.93 -18.52
CA ALA A 171 11.24 2.45 -17.14
C ALA A 171 11.18 0.91 -17.07
N PHE A 172 10.36 0.30 -17.93
CA PHE A 172 10.32 -1.15 -18.08
C PHE A 172 11.64 -1.69 -18.67
N ARG A 173 12.23 -1.03 -19.68
CA ARG A 173 13.55 -1.38 -20.24
C ARG A 173 14.67 -1.26 -19.22
N PHE A 174 14.68 -0.22 -18.38
CA PHE A 174 15.70 -0.07 -17.33
C PHE A 174 15.62 -1.20 -16.29
N ILE A 175 14.41 -1.54 -15.84
CA ILE A 175 14.17 -2.61 -14.87
C ILE A 175 14.49 -3.99 -15.49
N ALA A 176 14.03 -4.25 -16.72
CA ALA A 176 14.31 -5.50 -17.43
C ALA A 176 15.80 -5.68 -17.74
N GLY A 177 16.50 -4.62 -18.14
CA GLY A 177 17.93 -4.65 -18.44
C GLY A 177 18.82 -4.91 -17.22
N ALA A 178 18.40 -4.49 -16.02
CA ALA A 178 19.11 -4.77 -14.78
C ALA A 178 18.86 -6.19 -14.22
N MET A 179 17.86 -6.92 -14.73
CA MET A 179 17.38 -8.20 -14.17
C MET A 179 17.97 -9.47 -14.81
N GLY A 180 18.77 -9.37 -15.86
CA GLY A 180 19.41 -10.52 -16.50
C GLY A 180 20.43 -11.20 -15.57
N ASN A 181 20.08 -12.39 -15.06
CA ASN A 181 20.98 -13.40 -14.46
C ASN A 181 21.38 -13.32 -12.96
N VAL A 182 20.79 -12.49 -12.11
CA VAL A 182 21.12 -12.51 -10.66
C VAL A 182 20.30 -13.56 -9.87
N HIS A 183 20.96 -14.33 -9.00
CA HIS A 183 20.37 -15.38 -8.14
C HIS A 183 19.31 -14.82 -7.18
N ARG A 184 18.20 -15.56 -6.93
CA ARG A 184 17.01 -15.11 -6.18
C ARG A 184 17.34 -14.55 -4.79
N SER A 185 18.21 -15.23 -4.04
CA SER A 185 18.62 -14.81 -2.69
C SER A 185 19.42 -13.49 -2.66
N LEU A 186 20.12 -13.13 -3.75
CA LEU A 186 20.79 -11.83 -3.88
C LEU A 186 19.78 -10.75 -4.32
N LYS A 187 18.77 -11.11 -5.10
CA LYS A 187 17.68 -10.21 -5.52
C LYS A 187 16.78 -9.80 -4.35
N ASP A 188 16.44 -10.71 -3.45
CA ASP A 188 15.54 -10.45 -2.31
C ASP A 188 16.05 -9.36 -1.35
N SER A 189 17.36 -9.09 -1.37
CA SER A 189 17.98 -8.04 -0.55
C SER A 189 17.68 -6.61 -1.04
N TRP A 190 17.39 -6.42 -2.33
CA TRP A 190 17.14 -5.11 -2.95
C TRP A 190 15.84 -5.06 -3.76
N ALA A 191 15.18 -6.18 -3.99
CA ALA A 191 13.93 -6.31 -4.74
C ALA A 191 12.95 -7.25 -4.01
N GLN A 192 11.66 -6.96 -4.04
CA GLN A 192 10.62 -7.82 -3.45
C GLN A 192 9.43 -7.95 -4.40
N ASP A 193 8.85 -9.14 -4.45
CA ASP A 193 7.64 -9.41 -5.23
C ASP A 193 6.44 -8.67 -4.63
N ALA A 194 5.59 -8.09 -5.49
CA ALA A 194 4.40 -7.35 -5.09
C ALA A 194 3.46 -8.17 -4.18
N ASP A 195 3.35 -9.48 -4.45
CA ASP A 195 2.63 -10.44 -3.63
C ASP A 195 3.23 -10.57 -2.21
N THR A 196 4.55 -10.65 -2.10
CA THR A 196 5.25 -10.73 -0.81
C THR A 196 5.08 -9.44 -0.01
N ILE A 197 5.15 -8.28 -0.66
CA ILE A 197 4.91 -6.97 -0.01
C ILE A 197 3.48 -6.89 0.50
N ALA A 198 2.49 -7.31 -0.30
CA ALA A 198 1.09 -7.31 0.09
C ALA A 198 0.84 -8.22 1.30
N LYS A 199 1.36 -9.45 1.27
CA LYS A 199 1.31 -10.41 2.39
C LYS A 199 1.96 -9.84 3.65
N ALA A 200 3.14 -9.23 3.53
CA ALA A 200 3.80 -8.60 4.66
C ALA A 200 2.97 -7.47 5.28
N ALA A 201 2.34 -6.62 4.46
CA ALA A 201 1.46 -5.56 4.91
C ALA A 201 0.25 -6.12 5.69
N ILE A 202 -0.39 -7.17 5.16
CA ILE A 202 -1.53 -7.85 5.79
C ILE A 202 -1.11 -8.52 7.10
N SER A 203 0.01 -9.25 7.12
CA SER A 203 0.54 -9.87 8.33
C SER A 203 0.88 -8.85 9.40
N ALA A 204 1.50 -7.72 9.03
CA ALA A 204 1.82 -6.66 9.98
C ALA A 204 0.56 -6.08 10.61
N ALA A 205 -0.46 -5.75 9.81
CA ALA A 205 -1.76 -5.30 10.30
C ALA A 205 -2.41 -6.34 11.22
N THR A 206 -2.35 -7.61 10.85
CA THR A 206 -2.93 -8.71 11.63
C THR A 206 -2.27 -8.87 12.99
N LYS A 207 -0.94 -8.72 13.07
CA LYS A 207 -0.21 -8.76 14.34
C LYS A 207 -0.60 -7.60 15.26
N VAL A 208 -0.80 -6.41 14.69
CA VAL A 208 -1.33 -5.26 15.42
C VAL A 208 -2.75 -5.53 15.94
N GLU A 209 -3.67 -6.03 15.10
CA GLU A 209 -5.06 -6.32 15.51
C GLU A 209 -5.11 -7.41 16.61
N LYS A 210 -4.13 -8.31 16.65
CA LYS A 210 -3.96 -9.32 17.71
C LYS A 210 -3.29 -8.79 18.99
N GLY A 211 -2.83 -7.55 19.00
CA GLY A 211 -2.10 -6.96 20.12
C GLY A 211 -0.67 -7.48 20.29
N GLU A 212 -0.10 -8.14 19.28
CA GLU A 212 1.27 -8.68 19.29
C GLU A 212 2.33 -7.56 19.14
N VAL A 213 1.92 -6.41 18.60
CA VAL A 213 2.78 -5.24 18.38
C VAL A 213 2.24 -4.08 19.20
N LYS A 214 3.07 -3.53 20.09
CA LYS A 214 2.71 -2.42 20.98
C LYS A 214 3.18 -1.06 20.46
N ASP A 215 4.11 -1.06 19.50
CA ASP A 215 4.65 0.16 18.93
C ASP A 215 3.55 0.92 18.18
N ARG A 216 3.42 2.21 18.48
CA ARG A 216 2.54 3.12 17.72
C ARG A 216 3.01 3.26 16.27
N VAL A 217 4.32 3.21 16.02
CA VAL A 217 4.89 3.30 14.67
C VAL A 217 5.78 2.10 14.45
N TRP A 218 5.48 1.30 13.42
CA TRP A 218 6.28 0.15 13.03
C TRP A 218 6.77 0.28 11.59
N VAL A 219 8.09 0.39 11.42
CA VAL A 219 8.71 0.36 10.09
C VAL A 219 9.02 -1.08 9.72
N VAL A 220 8.37 -1.58 8.67
CA VAL A 220 8.57 -2.91 8.11
C VAL A 220 9.57 -2.79 6.95
N ALA A 221 10.85 -2.99 7.27
CA ALA A 221 11.95 -2.92 6.30
C ALA A 221 12.01 -4.19 5.45
N GLN A 222 12.90 -4.22 4.45
CA GLN A 222 12.98 -5.30 3.46
C GLN A 222 13.10 -6.70 4.07
N LYS A 223 13.91 -6.86 5.13
CA LYS A 223 14.06 -8.15 5.84
C LYS A 223 12.74 -8.58 6.49
N ASP A 224 12.01 -7.64 7.10
CA ASP A 224 10.70 -7.92 7.69
C ASP A 224 9.66 -8.22 6.61
N ILE A 225 9.74 -7.57 5.44
CA ILE A 225 8.86 -7.88 4.30
C ILE A 225 9.02 -9.34 3.87
N ILE A 226 10.25 -9.82 3.70
CA ILE A 226 10.49 -11.23 3.36
C ILE A 226 10.01 -12.14 4.49
N ARG A 227 10.35 -11.82 5.74
CA ARG A 227 9.98 -12.62 6.89
C ARG A 227 8.46 -12.75 7.02
N LEU A 228 7.72 -11.64 7.02
CA LEU A 228 6.27 -11.63 7.19
C LEU A 228 5.52 -12.11 5.95
N GLY A 229 5.99 -11.73 4.76
CA GLY A 229 5.28 -11.97 3.51
C GLY A 229 5.59 -13.29 2.80
N ALA A 230 6.71 -13.95 3.16
CA ALA A 230 7.12 -15.22 2.55
C ALA A 230 7.45 -16.30 3.58
N THR A 231 8.25 -16.01 4.61
CA THR A 231 8.72 -17.04 5.56
C THR A 231 7.67 -17.43 6.60
N GLU A 232 7.01 -16.45 7.21
CA GLU A 232 6.02 -16.62 8.28
C GLU A 232 4.57 -16.61 7.74
N TRP A 233 4.38 -16.35 6.45
CA TRP A 233 3.05 -16.28 5.86
C TRP A 233 2.34 -17.63 5.96
N LYS A 234 1.24 -17.65 6.70
CA LYS A 234 0.33 -18.80 6.81
C LYS A 234 -1.02 -18.34 6.27
N ALA A 235 -1.40 -18.90 5.12
CA ALA A 235 -2.70 -18.67 4.49
C ALA A 235 -3.83 -19.21 5.38
#